data_AF-A0A7K0CP05-F1
#
_entry.id   AF-A0A7K0CP05-F1
#
_cell.length_a   1.000
_cell.length_b   1.000
_cell.length_c   1.000
_cell.angle_alpha   90.00
_cell.angle_beta   90.00
_cell.angle_gamma   90.00
#
_symmetry.space_group_name_H-M   'P 1'
#
loop_
_entity.id
_entity.type
_entity.pdbx_description
1 polymer ?
#
loop_
_entity_poly.entity_id
_entity_poly.type
_entity_poly.pdbx_seq_one_letter_code
_entity_poly.pdbx_strand_id
1 'polypeptide(L)'
;MFVQEEEAVSDVTTLRAGIDLIDVEIRALIERRRELSAGVQRARLAAGGTRTDLSREGRIISSYADAYGRQGTAIAMALLETCRGTAAR
;
A
#
# COMPACT_ATOMS: atom_id res chain seq x y z
N MET A 1 30.13 3.31 -38.77
CA MET A 1 28.91 2.66 -38.26
C MET A 1 28.99 2.73 -36.75
N PHE A 2 28.47 3.80 -36.16
CA PHE A 2 28.45 3.99 -34.71
C PHE A 2 27.31 3.15 -34.18
N VAL A 3 27.68 2.08 -33.48
CA VAL A 3 26.70 1.20 -32.84
C VAL A 3 26.03 2.02 -31.75
N GLN A 4 24.70 2.13 -31.85
CA GLN A 4 23.87 2.74 -30.83
C GLN A 4 23.89 1.86 -29.58
N GLU A 5 24.89 2.05 -28.72
CA GLU A 5 24.85 1.58 -27.33
C GLU A 5 24.16 2.60 -26.40
N GLU A 6 23.85 3.80 -26.93
CA GLU A 6 23.35 4.94 -26.16
C GLU A 6 21.85 4.84 -25.79
N GLU A 7 21.13 3.85 -26.33
CA GLU A 7 19.71 3.61 -26.03
C GLU A 7 19.47 2.88 -24.69
N ALA A 8 20.52 2.38 -24.05
CA ALA A 8 20.43 1.45 -22.92
C ALA A 8 20.52 2.10 -21.52
N VAL A 9 20.64 3.43 -21.43
CA VAL A 9 20.59 4.15 -20.15
C VAL A 9 19.46 5.15 -20.24
N SER A 10 18.25 4.72 -19.89
CA SER A 10 17.22 5.66 -19.49
C SER A 10 17.83 6.60 -18.46
N ASP A 11 17.95 7.89 -18.80
CA ASP A 11 18.53 8.92 -17.94
C ASP A 11 17.98 8.75 -16.51
N VAL A 12 18.86 8.71 -15.51
CA VAL A 12 18.51 8.58 -14.10
C VAL A 12 17.43 9.59 -13.71
N THR A 13 17.43 10.77 -14.33
CA THR A 13 16.39 11.79 -14.17
C THR A 13 15.02 11.30 -14.63
N THR A 14 14.94 10.64 -15.78
CA THR A 14 13.70 10.07 -16.31
C THR A 14 13.17 8.94 -15.43
N LEU A 15 14.05 8.05 -14.95
CA LEU A 15 13.66 6.98 -14.04
C LEU A 15 13.12 7.52 -12.70
N ARG A 16 13.75 8.57 -12.16
CA ARG A 16 13.28 9.22 -10.92
C ARG A 16 11.93 9.90 -11.09
N ALA A 17 11.72 10.59 -12.21
CA ALA A 17 10.40 11.14 -12.52
C ALA A 17 9.32 10.05 -12.61
N GLY A 18 9.66 8.88 -13.16
CA GLY A 18 8.79 7.71 -13.16
C GLY A 18 8.45 7.20 -11.75
N ILE A 19 9.44 7.12 -10.86
CA ILE A 19 9.23 6.76 -9.45
C ILE A 19 8.31 7.78 -8.77
N ASP A 20 8.55 9.08 -8.96
CA ASP A 20 7.74 10.14 -8.35
C ASP A 20 6.26 10.04 -8.78
N LEU A 21 6.00 9.71 -10.06
CA LEU A 21 4.65 9.47 -10.57
C LEU A 21 4.00 8.25 -9.92
N ILE A 22 4.74 7.13 -9.83
CA ILE A 22 4.26 5.92 -9.14
C ILE A 22 3.96 6.22 -7.68
N ASP A 23 4.77 7.03 -7.00
CA ASP A 23 4.53 7.42 -5.60
C ASP A 23 3.30 8.31 -5.43
N VAL A 24 2.94 9.13 -6.42
CA VAL A 24 1.65 9.83 -6.45
C VAL A 24 0.50 8.83 -6.55
N GLU A 25 0.61 7.85 -7.44
CA GLU A 25 -0.42 6.82 -7.64
C GLU A 25 -0.60 5.93 -6.40
N ILE A 26 0.50 5.48 -5.79
CA ILE A 26 0.49 4.71 -4.55
C ILE A 26 -0.21 5.49 -3.45
N ARG A 27 0.11 6.78 -3.27
CA ARG A 27 -0.57 7.61 -2.26
C ARG A 27 -2.06 7.75 -2.52
N ALA A 28 -2.47 7.94 -3.77
CA ALA A 28 -3.88 8.00 -4.14
C ALA A 28 -4.61 6.68 -3.84
N LEU A 29 -3.97 5.53 -4.14
CA LEU A 29 -4.51 4.21 -3.83
C LEU A 29 -4.62 3.96 -2.32
N ILE A 30 -3.64 4.41 -1.54
CA ILE A 30 -3.67 4.29 -0.07
C ILE A 30 -4.82 5.09 0.52
N GLU A 31 -5.05 6.34 0.08
CA GLU A 31 -6.18 7.13 0.58
C GLU A 31 -7.51 6.48 0.20
N ARG A 32 -7.65 5.99 -1.03
CA ARG A 32 -8.85 5.25 -1.43
C ARG A 32 -9.08 3.99 -0.61
N ARG A 33 -8.01 3.24 -0.30
CA ARG A 33 -8.06 2.06 0.58
C ARG A 33 -8.50 2.45 1.99
N ARG A 34 -8.05 3.61 2.49
CA ARG A 34 -8.43 4.14 3.81
C ARG A 34 -9.91 4.48 3.89
N GLU A 35 -10.46 5.14 2.87
CA GLU A 35 -11.90 5.43 2.78
C GLU A 35 -12.74 4.14 2.82
N LEU A 36 -12.35 3.13 2.03
CA LEU A 36 -13.01 1.83 2.02
C LEU A 36 -12.90 1.13 3.39
N SER A 37 -11.72 1.17 4.01
CA SER A 37 -11.49 0.60 5.35
C SER A 37 -12.38 1.27 6.40
N ALA A 38 -12.51 2.59 6.37
CA ALA A 38 -13.42 3.33 7.24
C ALA A 38 -14.90 2.95 6.99
N GLY A 39 -15.28 2.75 5.72
CA GLY A 39 -16.60 2.24 5.35
C GLY A 39 -16.91 0.87 5.96
N VAL A 40 -15.98 -0.08 5.83
CA VAL A 40 -16.10 -1.41 6.44
C VAL A 40 -16.22 -1.32 7.96
N GLN A 41 -15.41 -0.50 8.62
CA GLN A 41 -15.47 -0.32 10.07
C GLN A 41 -16.82 0.24 10.52
N ARG A 42 -17.35 1.26 9.83
CA ARG A 42 -18.69 1.81 10.13
C ARG A 42 -19.76 0.74 9.98
N ALA A 43 -19.72 -0.04 8.90
CA ALA A 43 -20.68 -1.11 8.68
C ALA A 43 -20.63 -2.19 9.76
N ARG A 44 -19.42 -2.60 10.20
CA ARG A 44 -19.24 -3.58 11.29
C ARG A 44 -19.79 -3.07 12.61
N LEU A 45 -19.46 -1.83 12.98
CA LEU A 45 -19.96 -1.21 14.21
C LEU A 45 -21.49 -1.08 14.19
N ALA A 46 -22.07 -0.68 13.05
CA ALA A 46 -23.53 -0.62 12.89
C ALA A 46 -24.21 -2.00 13.02
N ALA A 47 -23.51 -3.08 12.66
CA ALA A 47 -23.98 -4.45 12.83
C ALA A 47 -23.69 -5.05 14.23
N GLY A 48 -23.22 -4.25 15.19
CA GLY A 48 -22.89 -4.71 16.55
C GLY A 48 -21.58 -5.50 16.66
N GLY A 49 -20.76 -5.49 15.61
CA GLY A 49 -19.46 -6.15 15.57
C GLY A 49 -18.31 -5.25 16.05
N THR A 50 -17.11 -5.81 16.08
CA THR A 50 -15.88 -5.09 16.43
C THR A 50 -15.35 -4.26 15.27
N ARG A 51 -14.61 -3.19 15.59
CA ARG A 51 -13.95 -2.32 14.60
C ARG A 51 -12.89 -3.07 13.77
N THR A 52 -12.19 -4.04 14.36
CA THR A 52 -11.13 -4.82 13.72
C THR A 52 -11.53 -6.28 13.50
N ASP A 53 -10.89 -6.92 12.51
CA ASP A 53 -11.05 -8.33 12.17
C ASP A 53 -9.68 -8.98 12.00
N LEU A 54 -9.22 -9.67 13.04
CA LEU A 54 -7.88 -10.24 13.08
C LEU A 54 -7.64 -11.27 11.97
N SER A 55 -8.66 -12.07 11.62
CA SER A 55 -8.55 -13.04 10.53
C SER A 55 -8.41 -12.37 9.17
N ARG A 56 -9.12 -11.25 8.94
CA ARG A 56 -8.95 -10.46 7.71
C ARG A 56 -7.60 -9.75 7.66
N GLU A 57 -7.13 -9.18 8.77
CA GLU A 57 -5.83 -8.53 8.85
C GLU A 57 -4.69 -9.53 8.62
N GLY A 58 -4.77 -10.72 9.21
CA GLY A 58 -3.81 -11.81 8.98
C GLY A 58 -3.69 -12.19 7.51
N ARG A 59 -4.83 -12.32 6.78
CA ARG A 59 -4.80 -12.59 5.33
C ARG A 59 -4.12 -11.50 4.51
N ILE A 60 -4.28 -10.23 4.89
CA ILE A 60 -3.60 -9.12 4.22
C ILE A 60 -2.09 -9.23 4.46
N ILE A 61 -1.67 -9.46 5.70
CA ILE A 61 -0.25 -9.62 6.04
C ILE A 61 0.37 -10.78 5.27
N SER A 62 -0.26 -11.96 5.28
CA SER A 62 0.21 -13.13 4.53
C SER A 62 0.34 -12.82 3.04
N SER A 63 -0.67 -12.20 2.43
CA SER A 63 -0.63 -11.85 1.00
C SER A 63 0.55 -10.97 0.61
N TYR A 64 0.92 -9.98 1.44
CA TYR A 64 2.10 -9.16 1.17
C TYR A 64 3.39 -9.90 1.51
N ALA A 65 3.40 -10.71 2.57
CA ALA A 65 4.56 -11.52 2.95
C ALA A 65 4.92 -12.56 1.88
N ASP A 66 3.92 -13.18 1.26
CA ASP A 66 4.13 -14.15 0.18
C ASP A 66 4.74 -13.49 -1.07
N ALA A 67 4.38 -12.23 -1.34
CA ALA A 67 4.89 -11.48 -2.50
C ALA A 67 6.27 -10.83 -2.26
N TYR A 68 6.54 -10.34 -1.05
CA TYR A 68 7.71 -9.49 -0.77
C TYR A 68 8.50 -9.90 0.48
N GLY A 69 8.24 -11.08 1.05
CA GLY A 69 8.91 -11.58 2.23
C GLY A 69 8.72 -10.69 3.46
N ARG A 70 9.80 -10.48 4.23
CA ARG A 70 9.77 -9.66 5.47
C ARG A 70 9.37 -8.21 5.19
N GLN A 71 9.80 -7.64 4.07
CA GLN A 71 9.43 -6.28 3.67
C GLN A 71 7.94 -6.19 3.37
N GLY A 72 7.35 -7.25 2.80
CA GLY A 72 5.91 -7.35 2.60
C GLY A 72 5.11 -7.25 3.90
N THR A 73 5.53 -7.99 4.93
CA THR A 73 4.93 -7.88 6.27
C THR A 73 4.97 -6.44 6.78
N ALA A 74 6.12 -5.75 6.65
CA ALA A 74 6.26 -4.36 7.09
C ALA A 74 5.32 -3.41 6.32
N ILE A 75 5.20 -3.58 5.00
CA ILE A 75 4.29 -2.80 4.16
C ILE A 75 2.83 -3.02 4.59
N ALA A 76 2.41 -4.28 4.77
CA ALA A 76 1.05 -4.60 5.20
C ALA A 76 0.73 -4.00 6.57
N MET A 77 1.65 -4.09 7.52
CA MET A 77 1.48 -3.52 8.85
C MET A 77 1.32 -1.99 8.80
N ALA A 78 2.17 -1.30 8.05
CA ALA A 78 2.07 0.15 7.85
C ALA A 78 0.71 0.52 7.20
N LEU A 79 0.30 -0.17 6.13
CA LEU A 79 -0.99 0.07 5.47
C LEU A 79 -2.19 -0.15 6.41
N LEU A 80 -2.15 -1.20 7.22
CA LEU A 80 -3.20 -1.47 8.21
C LEU A 80 -3.23 -0.36 9.27
N GLU A 81 -2.08 0.06 9.79
CA GLU A 81 -2.00 1.17 10.75
C GLU A 81 -2.55 2.48 10.18
N THR A 82 -2.10 2.87 8.98
CA THR A 82 -2.61 4.07 8.30
C THR A 82 -4.12 4.03 8.09
N CYS A 83 -4.69 2.88 7.73
CA CYS A 83 -6.11 2.75 7.40
C CYS A 83 -7.03 2.58 8.62
N ARG A 84 -6.52 2.06 9.74
CA ARG A 84 -7.31 1.92 10.99
C ARG A 84 -7.62 3.28 11.61
N GLY A 85 -6.76 4.27 11.35
CA GLY A 85 -6.64 5.49 12.13
C GLY A 85 -6.04 5.14 13.50
N THR A 86 -5.14 5.97 14.02
CA THR A 86 -4.66 5.81 15.39
C THR A 86 -5.89 5.83 16.30
N ALA A 87 -6.13 4.75 17.06
CA ALA A 87 -6.92 4.88 18.27
C ALA A 87 -6.29 6.05 19.03
N ALA A 88 -7.06 7.12 19.21
CA ALA A 88 -6.58 8.45 19.58
C ALA A 88 -5.29 8.42 20.42
N ARG A 89 -4.27 9.17 19.97
CA ARG A 89 -3.25 9.64 20.90
C ARG A 89 -3.92 10.57 21.92
#